data_AF-A0A961HD22-F1
#
_entry.id   AF-A0A961HD22-F1
#
_cell.length_a   1.000
_cell.length_b   1.000
_cell.length_c   1.000
_cell.angle_alpha   90.00
_cell.angle_beta   90.00
_cell.angle_gamma   90.00
#
_symmetry.space_group_name_H-M   'P 1'
#
loop_
_entity.id
_entity.type
_entity.pdbx_description
1 polymer ?
#
loop_
_entity_poly.entity_id
_entity_poly.type
_entity_poly.pdbx_seq_one_letter_code
_entity_poly.pdbx_strand_id
1 'polypeptide(L)'
;MGSPHPRSEGPQRRRTFSPAEKLAHLAAYEQACETNGGGAYLRGEGLYSSLISEWRKQRDAGVLEGKPAGAKVGKLTAEQAEIARLKRENARLNKRLTSTEAALEIMGKAHALLESLSESAEPPSTPRRR
;
A
#
# COMPACT_ATOMS: atom_id res chain seq x y z
N MET A 1 -54.24 14.11 17.59
CA MET A 1 -52.82 14.49 17.71
C MET A 1 -52.01 13.48 16.91
N GLY A 2 -51.57 13.84 15.70
CA GLY A 2 -50.91 12.91 14.78
C GLY A 2 -49.47 12.61 15.20
N SER A 3 -49.12 11.33 15.28
CA SER A 3 -47.77 10.87 15.60
C SER A 3 -46.76 11.32 14.54
N PRO A 4 -45.53 11.73 14.92
CA PRO A 4 -44.51 12.12 13.96
C PRO A 4 -44.14 10.92 13.08
N HIS A 5 -44.30 11.05 11.77
CA HIS A 5 -43.86 10.03 10.81
C HIS A 5 -42.32 10.01 10.74
N PRO A 6 -41.66 8.83 10.69
CA PRO A 6 -40.19 8.69 10.69
C PRO A 6 -39.47 9.24 9.44
N ARG A 7 -40.19 9.97 8.57
CA ARG A 7 -39.68 10.67 7.38
C ARG A 7 -39.83 12.19 7.46
N SER A 8 -40.14 12.75 8.63
CA SER A 8 -40.28 14.21 8.82
C SER A 8 -38.96 14.98 8.77
N GLU A 9 -37.83 14.28 8.81
CA GLU A 9 -36.51 14.86 8.55
C GLU A 9 -36.30 14.87 7.02
N GLY A 10 -36.22 16.06 6.42
CA GLY A 10 -35.87 16.22 5.01
C GLY A 10 -34.52 15.58 4.66
N PRO A 11 -34.06 15.67 3.40
CA PRO A 11 -32.78 15.07 2.99
C PRO A 11 -31.63 15.50 3.92
N GLN A 12 -31.09 14.55 4.69
CA GLN A 12 -29.94 14.78 5.54
C GLN A 12 -28.78 15.28 4.68
N ARG A 13 -28.18 16.41 5.08
CA ARG A 13 -27.07 17.02 4.32
C ARG A 13 -25.94 16.00 4.19
N ARG A 14 -25.51 15.72 2.95
CA ARG A 14 -24.40 14.79 2.69
C ARG A 14 -23.18 15.17 3.54
N ARG A 15 -22.68 14.24 4.35
CA ARG A 15 -21.48 14.42 5.19
C ARG A 15 -20.30 14.84 4.30
N THR A 16 -19.64 15.93 4.66
CA THR A 16 -18.44 16.43 3.97
C THR A 16 -17.22 16.22 4.86
N PHE A 17 -16.14 15.68 4.29
CA PHE A 17 -14.89 15.45 5.00
C PHE A 17 -13.82 16.44 4.54
N SER A 18 -13.19 17.10 5.49
CA SER A 18 -11.96 17.87 5.31
C SER A 18 -10.79 16.94 4.91
N PRO A 19 -9.73 17.49 4.27
CA PRO A 19 -8.54 16.70 3.94
C PRO A 19 -7.93 16.00 5.17
N ALA A 20 -7.91 16.67 6.33
CA ALA A 20 -7.39 16.11 7.57
C ALA A 20 -8.23 14.93 8.08
N GLU A 21 -9.57 15.04 8.06
CA GLU A 21 -10.47 13.93 8.44
C GLU A 21 -10.30 12.73 7.52
N LYS A 22 -10.11 12.95 6.20
CA LYS A 22 -9.84 11.86 5.26
C LYS A 22 -8.55 11.13 5.60
N LEU A 23 -7.48 11.86 5.91
CA LEU A 23 -6.19 11.28 6.30
C LEU A 23 -6.30 10.52 7.64
N ALA A 24 -7.01 11.09 8.62
CA ALA A 24 -7.26 10.43 9.90
C ALA A 24 -8.04 9.11 9.71
N HIS A 25 -9.09 9.13 8.88
CA HIS A 25 -9.85 7.92 8.60
C HIS A 25 -9.04 6.86 7.83
N LEU A 26 -8.14 7.27 6.92
CA LEU A 26 -7.24 6.35 6.24
C LEU A 26 -6.28 5.67 7.22
N ALA A 27 -5.64 6.45 8.11
CA ALA A 27 -4.72 5.92 9.10
C ALA A 27 -5.41 4.95 10.07
N ALA A 28 -6.57 5.33 10.61
CA ALA A 28 -7.35 4.46 11.49
C ALA A 28 -7.86 3.20 10.78
N TYR A 29 -8.28 3.29 9.51
CA TYR A 29 -8.64 2.11 8.73
C TYR A 29 -7.45 1.18 8.48
N GLU A 30 -6.27 1.72 8.14
CA GLU A 30 -5.06 0.94 7.91
C GLU A 30 -4.60 0.22 9.19
N GLN A 31 -4.63 0.91 10.34
CA GLN A 31 -4.38 0.29 11.65
C GLN A 31 -5.40 -0.80 11.99
N ALA A 32 -6.69 -0.56 11.72
CA ALA A 32 -7.73 -1.57 11.94
C ALA A 32 -7.54 -2.79 11.02
N CYS A 33 -6.97 -2.62 9.82
CA CYS A 33 -6.66 -3.74 8.93
C CYS A 33 -5.56 -4.66 9.48
N GLU A 34 -4.62 -4.15 10.27
CA GLU A 34 -3.55 -4.97 10.89
C GLU A 34 -4.11 -6.05 11.82
N THR A 35 -5.23 -5.77 12.47
CA THR A 35 -5.95 -6.70 13.38
C THR A 35 -7.16 -7.36 12.72
N ASN A 36 -7.26 -7.30 11.38
CA ASN A 36 -8.39 -7.81 10.60
C ASN A 36 -9.75 -7.14 10.94
N GLY A 37 -9.72 -5.97 11.59
CA GLY A 37 -10.87 -5.18 12.05
C GLY A 37 -11.36 -4.11 11.08
N GLY A 38 -10.74 -3.95 9.91
CA GLY A 38 -11.08 -2.88 8.95
C GLY A 38 -12.56 -2.84 8.55
N GLY A 39 -13.20 -3.99 8.37
CA GLY A 39 -14.64 -4.06 8.05
C GLY A 39 -15.54 -3.58 9.20
N ALA A 40 -15.13 -3.81 10.45
CA ALA A 40 -15.85 -3.33 11.63
C ALA A 40 -15.72 -1.80 11.75
N TYR A 41 -14.52 -1.27 11.53
CA TYR A 41 -14.27 0.17 11.49
C TYR A 41 -15.14 0.89 10.45
N LEU A 42 -15.22 0.36 9.22
CA LEU A 42 -16.05 0.97 8.17
C LEU A 42 -17.54 1.03 8.54
N ARG A 43 -18.07 -0.01 9.16
CA ARG A 43 -19.46 -0.02 9.63
C ARG A 43 -19.69 0.94 10.79
N GLY A 44 -18.74 1.04 11.72
CA GLY A 44 -18.80 1.97 12.84
C GLY A 44 -18.80 3.44 12.41
N GLU A 45 -18.00 3.77 11.41
CA GLU A 45 -17.89 5.14 10.88
C GLU A 45 -18.90 5.47 9.77
N GLY A 46 -19.68 4.48 9.32
CA GLY A 46 -20.60 4.62 8.19
C GLY A 46 -19.89 4.89 6.85
N LEU A 47 -18.68 4.37 6.68
CA LEU A 47 -17.84 4.58 5.51
C LEU A 47 -17.91 3.39 4.54
N TYR A 48 -17.87 3.70 3.24
CA TYR A 48 -17.77 2.68 2.19
C TYR A 48 -16.33 2.44 1.79
N SER A 49 -16.00 1.20 1.42
CA SER A 49 -14.66 0.82 0.92
C SER A 49 -14.25 1.58 -0.36
N SER A 50 -15.22 1.97 -1.18
CA SER A 50 -15.01 2.83 -2.35
C SER A 50 -14.44 4.19 -1.96
N LEU A 51 -14.94 4.77 -0.86
CA LEU A 51 -14.52 6.08 -0.36
C LEU A 51 -13.07 6.03 0.16
N ILE A 52 -12.73 4.99 0.91
CA ILE A 52 -11.35 4.71 1.34
C ILE A 52 -10.42 4.55 0.13
N SER A 53 -10.86 3.80 -0.88
CA SER A 53 -10.08 3.59 -2.10
C SER A 53 -9.84 4.91 -2.86
N GLU A 54 -10.83 5.79 -2.88
CA GLU A 54 -10.71 7.13 -3.47
C GLU A 54 -9.76 8.00 -2.68
N TRP A 55 -9.86 8.02 -1.35
CA TRP A 55 -8.98 8.81 -0.49
C TRP A 55 -7.54 8.34 -0.54
N ARG A 56 -7.28 7.03 -0.68
CA ARG A 56 -5.93 6.52 -0.96
C ARG A 56 -5.36 7.09 -2.25
N LYS A 57 -6.14 7.11 -3.33
CA LYS A 57 -5.71 7.73 -4.60
C LYS A 57 -5.40 9.22 -4.41
N GLN A 58 -6.22 9.93 -3.64
CA GLN A 58 -6.02 11.36 -3.33
C GLN A 58 -4.74 11.59 -2.49
N ARG A 59 -4.44 10.71 -1.52
CA ARG A 59 -3.21 10.71 -0.73
C ARG A 59 -1.98 10.44 -1.61
N ASP A 60 -2.00 9.35 -2.40
CA ASP A 60 -0.87 8.96 -3.25
C ASP A 60 -0.49 10.06 -4.27
N ALA A 61 -1.52 10.78 -4.74
CA ALA A 61 -1.41 11.92 -5.65
C ALA A 61 -1.01 13.24 -4.94
N GLY A 62 -0.83 13.25 -3.61
CA GLY A 62 -0.43 14.43 -2.84
C GLY A 62 -1.52 15.50 -2.70
N VAL A 63 -2.78 15.17 -2.97
CA VAL A 63 -3.89 16.15 -3.01
C VAL A 63 -4.47 16.43 -1.61
N LEU A 64 -4.22 15.54 -0.66
CA LEU A 64 -4.68 15.68 0.73
C LEU A 64 -3.69 16.43 1.62
N GLU A 65 -2.42 16.50 1.23
CA GLU A 65 -1.35 17.15 2.00
C GLU A 65 -1.31 18.66 1.69
N GLY A 66 -1.08 19.49 2.71
CA GLY A 66 -0.88 20.94 2.54
C GLY A 66 -2.13 21.78 2.22
N LYS A 67 -3.34 21.18 2.20
CA LYS A 67 -4.58 21.94 1.97
C LYS A 67 -5.11 22.56 3.27
N PRO A 68 -5.48 23.85 3.28
CA PRO A 68 -6.07 24.50 4.44
C PRO A 68 -7.43 23.88 4.79
N ALA A 69 -7.81 23.95 6.07
CA ALA A 69 -9.11 23.51 6.55
C ALA A 69 -10.25 24.17 5.73
N GLY A 70 -11.16 23.35 5.19
CA GLY A 70 -12.28 23.83 4.37
C GLY A 70 -12.04 23.85 2.85
N ALA A 71 -10.81 23.62 2.36
CA ALA A 71 -10.55 23.48 0.93
C ALA A 71 -11.20 22.20 0.38
N LYS A 72 -12.06 22.35 -0.63
CA LYS A 72 -12.65 21.20 -1.33
C LYS A 72 -11.55 20.41 -2.04
N VAL A 73 -11.47 19.12 -1.75
CA VAL A 73 -10.66 18.19 -2.55
C VAL A 73 -11.46 17.90 -3.82
N GLY A 74 -11.10 18.57 -4.91
CA GLY A 74 -11.66 18.33 -6.24
C GLY A 74 -11.17 17.02 -6.86
N LYS A 75 -11.58 16.78 -8.11
CA LYS A 75 -11.05 15.68 -8.93
C LYS A 75 -9.54 15.86 -9.10
N LEU A 76 -8.81 14.74 -9.23
CA LEU A 76 -7.37 14.76 -9.51
C LEU A 76 -7.14 15.44 -10.86
N THR A 77 -6.08 16.26 -10.94
CA THR A 77 -5.57 16.73 -12.24
C THR A 77 -4.93 15.57 -13.01
N ALA A 78 -4.75 15.74 -14.33
CA ALA A 78 -4.06 14.74 -15.15
C ALA A 78 -2.64 14.46 -14.63
N GLU A 79 -1.91 15.52 -14.25
CA GLU A 79 -0.58 15.41 -13.65
C GLU A 79 -0.59 14.64 -12.33
N GLN A 80 -1.54 14.91 -11.44
CA GLN A 80 -1.70 14.21 -10.17
C GLN A 80 -2.02 12.72 -10.37
N ALA A 81 -2.84 12.40 -11.36
CA ALA A 81 -3.15 11.03 -11.72
C ALA A 81 -1.91 10.30 -12.27
N GLU A 82 -1.10 10.96 -13.10
CA GLU A 82 0.12 10.39 -13.66
C GLU A 82 1.21 10.21 -12.59
N ILE A 83 1.39 11.19 -11.69
CA ILE A 83 2.28 11.04 -10.52
C ILE A 83 1.89 9.82 -9.69
N ALA A 84 0.60 9.65 -9.39
CA ALA A 84 0.12 8.49 -8.64
C ALA A 84 0.35 7.16 -9.39
N ARG A 85 0.20 7.16 -10.72
CA ARG A 85 0.52 5.99 -11.57
C ARG A 85 2.01 5.66 -11.52
N LEU A 86 2.87 6.65 -11.75
CA LEU A 86 4.32 6.49 -11.76
C LEU A 86 4.85 6.01 -10.40
N LYS A 87 4.33 6.54 -9.29
CA LYS A 87 4.68 6.06 -7.94
C LYS A 87 4.33 4.58 -7.74
N ARG A 88 3.16 4.13 -8.20
CA ARG A 88 2.77 2.71 -8.10
C ARG A 88 3.64 1.82 -8.96
N GLU A 89 3.96 2.26 -10.17
CA GLU A 89 4.85 1.53 -11.07
C GLU A 89 6.27 1.42 -10.49
N ASN A 90 6.81 2.52 -9.97
CA ASN A 90 8.12 2.54 -9.31
C ASN A 90 8.15 1.58 -8.11
N ALA A 91 7.13 1.60 -7.24
CA ALA A 91 7.05 0.66 -6.12
C ALA A 91 6.98 -0.81 -6.57
N ARG A 92 6.27 -1.12 -7.65
CA ARG A 92 6.20 -2.47 -8.23
C ARG A 92 7.56 -2.89 -8.80
N LEU A 93 8.22 -2.00 -9.53
CA LEU A 93 9.54 -2.27 -10.12
C LEU A 93 10.59 -2.48 -9.03
N ASN A 94 10.60 -1.66 -7.98
CA ASN A 94 11.51 -1.84 -6.85
C ASN A 94 11.29 -3.18 -6.14
N LYS A 95 10.04 -3.60 -5.91
CA LYS A 95 9.77 -4.94 -5.34
C LYS A 95 10.32 -6.06 -6.22
N ARG A 96 10.18 -5.95 -7.54
CA ARG A 96 10.73 -6.92 -8.48
C ARG A 96 12.26 -6.92 -8.44
N LEU A 97 12.88 -5.74 -8.40
CA LEU A 97 14.32 -5.57 -8.28
C LEU A 97 14.85 -6.25 -7.03
N THR A 98 14.27 -5.97 -5.86
CA THR A 98 14.66 -6.60 -4.59
C THR A 98 14.52 -8.12 -4.64
N SER A 99 13.43 -8.63 -5.24
CA SER A 99 13.26 -10.08 -5.41
C SER A 99 14.31 -10.70 -6.33
N THR A 100 14.70 -10.00 -7.40
CA THR A 100 15.74 -10.49 -8.33
C THR A 100 17.14 -10.43 -7.69
N GLU A 101 17.43 -9.40 -6.91
CA GLU A 101 18.68 -9.28 -6.15
C GLU A 101 18.82 -10.41 -5.13
N ALA A 102 17.75 -10.71 -4.38
CA ALA A 102 17.73 -11.84 -3.45
C ALA A 102 17.94 -13.19 -4.16
N ALA A 103 17.35 -13.38 -5.34
CA ALA A 103 17.57 -14.59 -6.12
C ALA A 103 19.03 -14.73 -6.59
N LEU A 104 19.64 -13.63 -7.04
CA LEU A 104 21.06 -13.60 -7.42
C LEU A 104 21.97 -13.92 -6.23
N GLU A 105 21.67 -13.41 -5.04
CA GLU A 105 22.42 -13.71 -3.83
C GLU A 105 22.36 -15.20 -3.47
N ILE A 106 21.18 -15.81 -3.55
CA ILE A 106 20.99 -17.25 -3.32
C ILE A 106 21.80 -18.08 -4.33
N MET A 107 21.73 -17.72 -5.62
CA MET A 107 22.51 -18.41 -6.66
C MET A 107 24.01 -18.28 -6.43
N GLY A 108 24.49 -17.10 -6.04
CA GLY A 108 25.91 -16.89 -5.69
C GLY A 108 26.35 -17.76 -4.52
N LYS A 109 25.55 -17.83 -3.45
CA LYS A 109 25.81 -18.70 -2.29
C LYS A 109 25.82 -20.18 -2.65
N ALA A 110 24.89 -20.62 -3.49
CA ALA A 110 24.84 -21.99 -3.96
C ALA A 110 26.08 -22.35 -4.79
N HIS A 111 26.52 -21.45 -5.68
CA HIS A 111 27.73 -21.66 -6.48
C HIS A 111 28.98 -21.77 -5.60
N ALA A 112 29.16 -20.87 -4.62
CA ALA A 112 30.28 -20.93 -3.69
C ALA A 112 30.30 -22.23 -2.86
N LEU A 113 29.12 -22.71 -2.45
CA LEU A 113 29.00 -23.99 -1.75
C LEU A 113 29.42 -25.15 -2.65
N LEU A 114 28.97 -25.17 -3.91
CA LEU A 114 29.36 -26.21 -4.87
C LEU A 114 30.87 -26.21 -5.12
N GLU A 115 31.50 -25.04 -5.23
CA GLU A 115 32.96 -24.92 -5.37
C GLU A 115 33.68 -25.55 -4.15
N SER A 116 33.25 -25.22 -2.94
CA SER A 116 33.85 -25.78 -1.71
C SER A 116 33.73 -27.31 -1.61
N LEU A 117 32.62 -27.87 -2.08
CA LEU A 117 32.41 -29.32 -2.13
C LEU A 117 33.30 -29.97 -3.20
N SER A 118 33.50 -29.30 -4.35
CA SER A 118 34.39 -29.77 -5.42
C SER A 118 35.84 -29.81 -4.96
N GLU A 119 36.34 -28.74 -4.34
CA GLU A 119 37.70 -28.68 -3.80
C GLU A 119 37.95 -29.76 -2.73
N SER A 120 36.97 -30.02 -1.85
CA SER A 120 37.08 -31.06 -0.84
C SER A 120 37.02 -32.49 -1.40
N ALA A 121 36.52 -32.68 -2.62
CA ALA A 121 36.35 -33.99 -3.26
C ALA A 121 37.55 -34.41 -4.12
N GLU A 122 38.55 -33.55 -4.30
CA GLU A 122 39.71 -33.84 -5.14
C GLU A 122 40.69 -34.81 -4.42
N PRO A 123 40.96 -36.02 -4.95
CA PRO A 123 41.85 -36.97 -4.32
C PRO A 123 43.31 -36.48 -4.37
N PRO A 124 44.16 -36.80 -3.37
CA PRO A 124 45.56 -36.39 -3.37
C PRO A 124 46.24 -36.91 -4.63
N SER A 125 46.80 -35.99 -5.42
CA SER A 125 47.50 -36.34 -6.66
C SER A 125 48.66 -37.29 -6.35
N THR A 126 48.56 -38.53 -6.85
CA THR A 126 49.61 -39.53 -6.69
C THR A 126 50.87 -39.04 -7.41
N PRO A 127 52.03 -38.92 -6.74
CA PRO A 127 53.23 -38.41 -7.39
C PRO A 127 53.67 -39.41 -8.46
N ARG A 128 53.70 -38.97 -9.71
CA ARG A 128 54.26 -39.73 -10.84
C ARG A 128 55.74 -39.99 -10.57
N ARG A 129 56.07 -41.22 -10.16
CA ARG A 129 57.46 -41.69 -10.09
C ARG A 129 58.01 -41.87 -11.52
N ARG A 130 59.17 -41.24 -11.75
CA ARG A 130 60.03 -41.37 -12.93
C ARG A 130 60.58 -42.78 -13.07
#